data_AF-A0A9P7F5V1-F1
#
_entry.id   AF-A0A9P7F5V1-F1
#
_cell.length_a   1.000
_cell.length_b   1.000
_cell.length_c   1.000
_cell.angle_alpha   90.00
_cell.angle_beta   90.00
_cell.angle_gamma   90.00
#
_symmetry.space_group_name_H-M   'P 1'
#
loop_
_entity.id
_entity.type
_entity.pdbx_description
1 polymer ?
#
loop_
_entity_poly.entity_id
_entity_poly.type
_entity_poly.pdbx_seq_one_letter_code
_entity_poly.pdbx_strand_id
1 'polypeptide(L)' 'ENIKGLAKFTKGYGGADLRALCMEAALNAIQRRYPQIYQSSDRLLLKPETISVTFRDFMISIKSM' A
#
# COMPACT_ATOMS: atom_id res chain seq x y z
N GLU A 1 5.20 -10.18 -7.57
CA GLU A 1 5.46 -9.00 -8.43
C GLU A 1 6.68 -8.26 -7.89
N ASN A 2 7.50 -7.68 -8.77
CA ASN A 2 8.80 -7.13 -8.39
C ASN A 2 8.72 -5.60 -8.26
N ILE A 3 9.19 -5.02 -7.16
CA ILE A 3 9.22 -3.56 -6.89
C ILE A 3 10.34 -2.82 -7.65
N LYS A 4 10.91 -3.47 -8.68
CA LYS A 4 11.93 -2.90 -9.56
C LYS A 4 11.41 -1.62 -10.19
N GLY A 5 12.17 -0.54 -10.05
CA GLY A 5 11.87 0.75 -10.64
C GLY A 5 11.31 1.80 -9.68
N LEU A 6 10.93 1.44 -8.45
CA LEU A 6 10.44 2.40 -7.45
C LEU A 6 11.43 3.54 -7.18
N ALA A 7 12.73 3.21 -7.10
CA ALA A 7 13.79 4.20 -6.88
C ALA A 7 13.81 5.34 -7.92
N LYS A 8 13.33 5.09 -9.15
CA LYS A 8 13.24 6.15 -10.18
C LYS A 8 12.17 7.18 -9.87
N PHE A 9 11.14 6.80 -9.10
CA PHE A 9 9.99 7.63 -8.76
C PHE A 9 10.11 8.27 -7.36
N THR A 10 11.02 7.79 -6.52
CA THR A 10 11.25 8.32 -5.16
C THR A 10 12.47 9.23 -5.06
N LYS A 11 12.78 9.97 -6.13
CA LYS A 11 13.90 10.91 -6.12
C LYS A 11 13.58 12.07 -5.16
N GLY A 12 14.49 12.35 -4.22
CA GLY A 12 14.32 13.40 -3.22
C GLY A 12 13.54 12.97 -1.97
N TYR A 13 13.10 11.70 -1.90
CA TYR A 13 12.47 11.15 -0.72
C TYR A 13 13.54 10.85 0.33
N GLY A 14 13.35 11.35 1.54
CA GLY A 14 14.13 10.97 2.72
C GLY A 14 13.63 9.66 3.33
N GLY A 15 14.29 9.21 4.39
CA GLY A 15 13.87 8.00 5.11
C GLY A 15 12.46 8.08 5.69
N ALA A 16 12.04 9.28 6.12
CA ALA A 16 10.68 9.52 6.60
C ALA A 16 9.64 9.39 5.47
N ASP A 17 9.92 9.95 4.30
CA ASP A 17 9.03 9.88 3.13
C ASP A 17 8.90 8.44 2.62
N LEU A 18 10.00 7.68 2.60
CA LEU A 18 9.97 6.26 2.26
C LEU A 18 9.17 5.44 3.27
N ARG A 19 9.28 5.76 4.57
CA ARG A 19 8.46 5.13 5.61
C ARG A 19 6.97 5.41 5.40
N ALA A 20 6.61 6.68 5.14
CA ALA A 20 5.24 7.07 4.87
C ALA A 20 4.72 6.40 3.59
N LEU A 21 5.51 6.38 2.52
CA LEU A 21 5.18 5.70 1.26
C LEU A 21 4.86 4.21 1.46
N CYS A 22 5.69 3.50 2.23
CA CYS A 22 5.46 2.08 2.53
C CYS A 22 4.18 1.87 3.36
N MET A 23 3.88 2.77 4.29
CA MET A 23 2.64 2.74 5.08
C MET A 23 1.42 2.88 4.18
N GLU A 24 1.41 3.90 3.32
CA GLU A 24 0.31 4.15 2.38
C GLU A 24 0.14 3.00 1.38
N ALA A 25 1.23 2.45 0.84
CA ALA A 25 1.17 1.31 -0.06
C ALA A 25 0.58 0.06 0.63
N ALA A 26 0.88 -0.14 1.92
CA ALA A 26 0.28 -1.22 2.70
C ALA A 26 -1.23 -1.01 2.90
N LEU A 27 -1.67 0.21 3.21
CA LEU A 27 -3.10 0.55 3.33
C LEU A 27 -3.84 0.34 2.01
N ASN A 28 -3.25 0.77 0.89
CA ASN A 28 -3.79 0.54 -0.45
C ASN A 28 -3.94 -0.96 -0.75
N ALA A 29 -2.97 -1.78 -0.37
CA ALA A 29 -3.04 -3.24 -0.53
C ALA A 29 -4.15 -3.86 0.33
N ILE A 30 -4.33 -3.40 1.57
CA ILE A 30 -5.40 -3.83 2.46
C ILE A 30 -6.76 -3.47 1.87
N GLN A 31 -6.95 -2.21 1.45
CA GLN A 31 -8.21 -1.74 0.86
C GLN A 31 -8.55 -2.48 -0.45
N ARG A 32 -7.54 -2.78 -1.28
CA ARG A 32 -7.70 -3.59 -2.50
C ARG A 32 -8.11 -5.02 -2.19
N ARG A 33 -7.54 -5.63 -1.14
CA ARG A 33 -7.78 -7.04 -0.80
C ARG A 33 -9.08 -7.24 -0.02
N TYR A 34 -9.40 -6.30 0.87
CA TYR A 34 -10.52 -6.37 1.81
C TYR A 34 -11.31 -5.05 1.84
N PRO A 35 -11.97 -4.65 0.74
CA PRO A 35 -12.75 -3.42 0.69
C PRO A 35 -13.88 -3.38 1.72
N GLN A 36 -14.39 -4.54 2.12
CA GLN A 36 -15.48 -4.67 3.08
C GLN A 36 -15.17 -4.12 4.48
N ILE A 37 -13.87 -3.98 4.85
CA ILE A 37 -13.45 -3.37 6.13
C ILE A 37 -13.95 -1.92 6.23
N TYR A 38 -14.12 -1.24 5.09
CA TYR A 38 -14.58 0.14 5.01
C TYR A 38 -16.08 0.27 4.76
N GLN A 39 -16.78 -0.85 4.57
CA GLN A 39 -18.20 -0.88 4.20
C GLN A 39 -19.10 -1.47 5.29
N SER A 40 -18.53 -2.16 6.27
CA SER A 40 -19.25 -2.72 7.42
C SER A 40 -18.55 -2.37 8.73
N SER A 41 -19.33 -2.25 9.81
CA SER A 41 -18.84 -2.12 11.18
C SER A 41 -18.68 -3.47 11.90
N ASP A 42 -18.96 -4.57 11.22
CA ASP A 42 -18.84 -5.91 11.78
C ASP A 42 -17.37 -6.34 11.95
N ARG A 43 -17.12 -7.22 12.91
CA ARG A 43 -15.80 -7.85 13.07
C ARG A 43 -15.63 -8.96 12.04
N LEU A 44 -14.82 -8.70 11.02
CA LEU A 44 -14.56 -9.65 9.94
C LEU A 44 -13.34 -10.54 10.23
N LEU A 45 -13.46 -11.83 9.91
CA LEU A 45 -12.32 -12.76 9.93
C LEU A 45 -11.50 -12.58 8.65
N LEU A 46 -10.34 -11.94 8.80
CA LEU A 46 -9.39 -11.70 7.72
C LEU A 46 -8.26 -12.73 7.75
N LYS A 47 -7.64 -12.98 6.60
CA LYS A 47 -6.44 -13.80 6.45
C LYS A 47 -5.29 -12.89 6.01
N PRO A 48 -4.53 -12.32 6.96
CA PRO A 48 -3.47 -11.35 6.67
C PRO A 48 -2.42 -11.88 5.68
N GLU A 49 -2.21 -13.20 5.65
CA GLU A 49 -1.25 -13.88 4.78
C GLU A 49 -1.61 -13.72 3.30
N THR A 50 -2.86 -13.38 2.99
CA THR A 50 -3.32 -13.15 1.62
C THR A 50 -3.12 -11.71 1.15
N ILE A 51 -2.64 -10.83 2.02
CA ILE A 51 -2.34 -9.43 1.69
C ILE A 51 -0.91 -9.37 1.18
N SER A 52 -0.75 -9.07 -0.11
CA SER A 52 0.54 -8.80 -0.72
C SER A 52 0.55 -7.40 -1.31
N VAL A 53 1.59 -6.64 -0.97
CA VAL A 53 1.83 -5.30 -1.54
C VAL A 53 2.42 -5.48 -2.94
N THR A 54 1.85 -4.77 -3.89
CA THR A 54 2.22 -4.80 -5.31
C THR A 54 2.78 -3.46 -5.76
N PHE A 55 3.42 -3.43 -6.93
CA PHE A 55 3.92 -2.17 -7.50
C PHE A 55 2.79 -1.16 -7.73
N ARG A 56 1.57 -1.62 -8.04
CA ARG A 56 0.40 -0.76 -8.21
C ARG A 56 0.07 0.02 -6.93
N ASP A 57 0.18 -0.61 -5.77
CA ASP A 57 -0.17 0.02 -4.49
C ASP A 57 0.78 1.19 -4.18
N PHE A 58 2.07 1.04 -4.48
CA PHE A 58 3.05 2.13 -4.41
C PHE A 58 2.79 3.26 -5.40
N MET A 59 2.39 2.92 -6.63
CA MET A 59 2.09 3.93 -7.66
C MET A 59 0.85 4.76 -7.32
N ILE A 60 -0.14 4.19 -6.64
CA ILE A 60 -1.29 4.94 -6.13
C ILE A 60 -0.80 5.92 -5.06
N SER A 61 0.02 5.47 -4.11
CA SER A 61 0.55 6.33 -3.04
C SER A 61 1.40 7.48 -3.58
N ILE A 62 2.30 7.24 -4.54
CA ILE A 62 3.15 8.29 -5.14
C ILE A 62 2.32 9.35 -5.89
N LYS A 63 1.17 8.99 -6.46
CA LYS A 63 0.28 9.96 -7.13
C LYS A 63 -0.51 10.81 -6.14
N SER A 64 -0.66 10.35 -4.90
CA SER A 64 -1.48 11.00 -3.87
C SER A 64 -0.66 11.81 -2.86
N MET A 65 0.68 11.74 -2.94
CA MET A 65 1.65 12.56 -2.19
C MET A 65 2.17 13.68 -3.09
#